data_AF-A0A4Q3EBL8-F1
#
_entry.id   AF-A0A4Q3EBL8-F1
#
_cell.length_a   1.000
_cell.length_b   1.000
_cell.length_c   1.000
_cell.angle_alpha   90.00
_cell.angle_beta   90.00
_cell.angle_gamma   90.00
#
_symmetry.space_group_name_H-M   'P 1'
#
loop_
_entity.id
_entity.type
_entity.pdbx_description
1 polymer ?
#
loop_
_entity_poly.entity_id
_entity_poly.type
_entity_poly.pdbx_seq_one_letter_code
_entity_poly.pdbx_strand_id
1 'polypeptide(L)'
;IIFRPGANVARIGINVNAAADYKILENTISMASNLNNWRGISATGCTSTSSTDNSNSFLLCRNLITGDGLDFTSASEQAAIYNETYGGRLEFNCNNVTGTKGGLFFRGTGTQRVQGNILGTHRNALHVANNSQIGTQRHRGNQWTAAPANGSGGSNAQNDNALPQNNNQQLVGFSRFIVHPNSFWPIGAIIPANWFDPQGYNNNESTYLCGTSCPIDTSVPDPCCFDRPSGIDSIQNEPYTDETLYAMQRGLYEQIDSDPVLLNDAEMAAFYEQMQEQLAGQYHEINKERLSIYNLDGMVEAQLETNKAQLETLMHNLDSLNQLMNSGSLSHQDAVVTAAAIAGTITSITTLANYNKVALELAQNQRTLTAENIKAVNEALGTGNQIEENERAVNSIYLSTIAKGEALDPAYAPQLYLIATQCPMSGGNAVFRARALYSVLSDTVEYNDRVVCLQQGVVLRKKQPANLVKVYPNPASDKATIEYKLTEEAIGTLVLFNTLGQEITRFSLPAHSGAFDFSTSEFAQAVYFYKVYSSGNPIGSGKLSIMR
;
A
#
# COMPACT_ATOMS: atom_id res chain seq x y z
N ILE A 1 23.34 -2.30 -0.07
CA ILE A 1 23.65 -2.61 1.35
C ILE A 1 24.13 -1.30 1.98
N ILE A 2 23.36 -0.73 2.92
CA ILE A 2 23.78 0.49 3.64
C ILE A 2 24.38 0.04 4.96
N PHE A 3 25.69 0.18 5.12
CA PHE A 3 26.38 -0.07 6.39
C PHE A 3 26.35 1.21 7.22
N ARG A 4 25.79 1.16 8.44
CA ARG A 4 25.80 2.27 9.40
C ARG A 4 27.00 2.12 10.35
N PRO A 5 28.06 2.95 10.22
CA PRO A 5 29.19 2.88 11.14
C PRO A 5 28.73 3.13 12.58
N GLY A 6 28.99 2.18 13.49
CA GLY A 6 28.61 2.26 14.91
C GLY A 6 27.28 1.59 15.27
N ALA A 7 26.53 1.04 14.30
CA ALA A 7 25.36 0.23 14.61
C ALA A 7 25.77 -1.16 15.12
N ASN A 8 25.61 -1.40 16.43
CA ASN A 8 25.90 -2.71 17.04
C ASN A 8 24.80 -3.76 16.79
N VAL A 9 23.69 -3.39 16.15
CA VAL A 9 22.50 -4.24 15.98
C VAL A 9 21.80 -3.95 14.65
N ALA A 10 21.56 -4.99 13.84
CA ALA A 10 20.72 -4.91 12.65
C ALA A 10 19.24 -5.10 13.04
N ARG A 11 18.40 -4.07 12.78
CA ARG A 11 16.97 -4.14 13.12
C ARG A 11 16.09 -4.73 12.02
N ILE A 12 16.52 -4.66 10.77
CA ILE A 12 15.74 -5.11 9.60
C ILE A 12 16.65 -5.93 8.69
N GLY A 13 16.16 -7.07 8.18
CA GLY A 13 16.86 -7.89 7.19
C GLY A 13 16.82 -7.26 5.80
N ILE A 14 15.68 -7.38 5.11
CA ILE A 14 15.42 -6.72 3.82
C ILE A 14 14.46 -5.55 4.06
N ASN A 15 14.86 -4.34 3.67
CA ASN A 15 14.03 -3.16 3.76
C ASN A 15 13.77 -2.57 2.37
N VAL A 16 12.50 -2.40 2.03
CA VAL A 16 12.06 -1.76 0.80
C VAL A 16 11.10 -0.64 1.17
N ASN A 17 11.43 0.59 0.76
CA ASN A 17 10.69 1.78 1.12
C ASN A 17 10.31 2.57 -0.14
N ALA A 18 9.02 2.87 -0.27
CA ALA A 18 8.42 3.63 -1.37
C ALA A 18 8.79 3.12 -2.77
N ALA A 19 8.87 1.79 -2.93
CA ALA A 19 9.26 1.16 -4.19
C ALA A 19 8.05 0.64 -4.97
N ALA A 20 8.12 0.71 -6.29
CA ALA A 20 7.14 0.11 -7.19
C ALA A 20 7.70 -1.18 -7.83
N ASP A 21 6.85 -2.19 -8.00
CA ASP A 21 7.10 -3.37 -8.87
C ASP A 21 8.34 -4.22 -8.52
N TYR A 22 8.74 -4.21 -7.24
CA TYR A 22 9.87 -5.00 -6.77
C TYR A 22 9.49 -6.44 -6.44
N LYS A 23 10.39 -7.37 -6.77
CA LYS A 23 10.26 -8.79 -6.45
C LYS A 23 11.30 -9.20 -5.41
N ILE A 24 10.83 -9.78 -4.30
CA ILE A 24 11.66 -10.34 -3.23
C ILE A 24 11.36 -11.84 -3.18
N LEU A 25 12.21 -12.61 -3.86
CA LEU A 25 11.96 -14.02 -4.14
C LEU A 25 13.01 -14.90 -3.45
N GLU A 26 12.56 -15.99 -2.82
CA GLU A 26 13.43 -17.11 -2.42
C GLU A 26 14.55 -16.75 -1.42
N ASN A 27 14.35 -15.71 -0.60
CA ASN A 27 15.33 -15.33 0.42
C ASN A 27 15.20 -16.20 1.66
N THR A 28 16.33 -16.49 2.30
CA THR A 28 16.37 -17.09 3.65
C THR A 28 16.91 -16.07 4.64
N ILE A 29 16.13 -15.73 5.67
CA ILE A 29 16.48 -14.75 6.69
C ILE A 29 16.35 -15.39 8.06
N SER A 30 17.44 -15.39 8.82
CA SER A 30 17.45 -15.81 10.23
C SER A 30 17.59 -14.60 11.15
N MET A 31 16.59 -14.36 11.98
CA MET A 31 16.53 -13.30 12.99
C MET A 31 17.06 -13.84 14.32
N ALA A 32 18.37 -13.75 14.50
CA ALA A 32 19.11 -14.34 15.62
C ALA A 32 18.83 -13.72 17.00
N SER A 33 18.09 -12.61 17.10
CA SER A 33 17.71 -12.04 18.38
C SER A 33 16.40 -11.26 18.27
N ASN A 34 15.34 -11.78 18.88
CA ASN A 34 14.02 -11.16 18.79
C ASN A 34 13.87 -9.85 19.58
N LEU A 35 14.82 -9.55 20.46
CA LEU A 35 14.94 -8.26 21.14
C LEU A 35 15.43 -7.14 20.19
N ASN A 36 16.18 -7.52 19.17
CA ASN A 36 17.06 -6.65 18.40
C ASN A 36 16.66 -6.59 16.92
N ASN A 37 16.26 -7.73 16.35
CA ASN A 37 15.78 -7.84 14.98
C ASN A 37 14.27 -7.62 14.98
N TRP A 38 13.84 -6.48 14.47
CA TRP A 38 12.44 -6.08 14.44
C TRP A 38 11.73 -6.66 13.22
N ARG A 39 12.35 -6.67 12.05
CA ARG A 39 11.67 -7.09 10.82
C ARG A 39 12.57 -8.00 9.99
N GLY A 40 12.04 -9.14 9.53
CA GLY A 40 12.73 -9.97 8.54
C GLY A 40 12.75 -9.25 7.19
N ILE A 41 11.56 -9.09 6.61
CA ILE A 41 11.31 -8.27 5.41
C ILE A 41 10.36 -7.12 5.79
N SER A 42 10.67 -5.89 5.38
CA SER A 42 9.86 -4.70 5.58
C SER A 42 9.55 -4.04 4.24
N ALA A 43 8.26 -3.86 3.93
CA ALA A 43 7.77 -3.18 2.73
C ALA A 43 6.87 -2.00 3.12
N THR A 44 7.38 -0.77 3.04
CA THR A 44 6.67 0.44 3.49
C THR A 44 6.43 1.41 2.33
N GLY A 45 5.19 1.86 2.14
CA GLY A 45 4.81 2.78 1.06
C GLY A 45 5.01 2.22 -0.35
N CYS A 46 5.18 0.91 -0.49
CA CYS A 46 5.36 0.25 -1.78
C CYS A 46 4.05 0.20 -2.57
N THR A 47 4.16 0.11 -3.89
CA THR A 47 3.00 0.06 -4.80
C THR A 47 3.24 -0.97 -5.91
N SER A 48 2.18 -1.36 -6.62
CA SER A 48 2.26 -2.08 -7.88
C SER A 48 1.66 -1.22 -8.99
N THR A 49 2.25 -1.20 -10.17
CA THR A 49 1.73 -0.47 -11.34
C THR A 49 0.86 -1.33 -12.24
N SER A 50 1.02 -2.65 -12.16
CA SER A 50 0.13 -3.62 -12.77
C SER A 50 -0.36 -4.61 -11.73
N SER A 51 -1.52 -5.17 -12.01
CA SER A 51 -2.15 -6.20 -11.20
C SER A 51 -2.48 -7.45 -12.03
N THR A 52 -2.22 -7.39 -13.34
CA THR A 52 -2.47 -8.46 -14.31
C THR A 52 -1.18 -9.01 -14.92
N ASP A 53 -0.05 -8.32 -14.74
CA ASP A 53 1.25 -8.73 -15.25
C ASP A 53 2.25 -9.02 -14.12
N ASN A 54 2.76 -10.26 -14.11
CA ASN A 54 3.87 -10.70 -13.28
C ASN A 54 5.09 -9.79 -13.42
N SER A 55 5.29 -9.11 -14.54
CA SER A 55 6.46 -8.23 -14.77
C SER A 55 6.42 -6.97 -13.91
N ASN A 56 5.24 -6.42 -13.64
CA ASN A 56 5.02 -5.08 -13.08
C ASN A 56 4.18 -5.12 -11.78
N SER A 57 4.49 -6.04 -10.87
CA SER A 57 3.82 -6.15 -9.58
C SER A 57 4.82 -6.33 -8.45
N PHE A 58 4.52 -5.75 -7.30
CA PHE A 58 5.30 -5.96 -6.09
C PHE A 58 4.97 -7.33 -5.46
N LEU A 59 5.99 -8.18 -5.35
CA LEU A 59 5.81 -9.60 -5.01
C LEU A 59 6.84 -10.07 -3.98
N LEU A 60 6.36 -10.49 -2.81
CA LEU A 60 7.13 -11.22 -1.82
C LEU A 60 6.75 -12.69 -1.92
N CYS A 61 7.66 -13.51 -2.42
CA CYS A 61 7.34 -14.91 -2.62
C CYS A 61 8.42 -15.90 -2.26
N ARG A 62 7.98 -17.04 -1.69
CA ARG A 62 8.86 -18.17 -1.32
C ARG A 62 10.02 -17.78 -0.41
N ASN A 63 9.85 -16.73 0.40
CA ASN A 63 10.84 -16.37 1.39
C ASN A 63 10.68 -17.26 2.63
N LEU A 64 11.81 -17.68 3.21
CA LEU A 64 11.90 -18.38 4.47
C LEU A 64 12.43 -17.41 5.54
N ILE A 65 11.62 -17.10 6.55
CA ILE A 65 12.03 -16.23 7.65
C ILE A 65 11.84 -16.95 8.97
N THR A 66 12.93 -17.11 9.71
CA THR A 66 12.96 -17.78 11.02
C THR A 66 13.45 -16.82 12.09
N GLY A 67 12.78 -16.73 13.23
CA GLY A 67 13.31 -16.02 14.40
C GLY A 67 13.71 -16.94 15.56
N ASP A 68 14.44 -16.37 16.51
CA ASP A 68 15.14 -17.09 17.59
C ASP A 68 14.27 -17.39 18.84
N GLY A 69 12.99 -17.00 18.84
CA GLY A 69 12.13 -17.31 19.98
C GLY A 69 10.85 -16.49 20.07
N LEU A 70 10.30 -16.35 21.26
CA LEU A 70 9.03 -15.66 21.49
C LEU A 70 9.14 -14.65 22.64
N ASP A 71 10.35 -14.34 23.10
CA ASP A 71 10.56 -13.39 24.20
C ASP A 71 10.49 -11.94 23.70
N PHE A 72 9.67 -11.13 24.37
CA PHE A 72 9.28 -9.79 23.92
C PHE A 72 9.78 -8.69 24.84
N THR A 73 10.14 -7.55 24.26
CA THR A 73 9.88 -6.25 24.90
C THR A 73 8.52 -5.72 24.44
N SER A 74 7.76 -5.09 25.34
CA SER A 74 6.40 -4.59 25.07
C SER A 74 6.33 -3.46 24.03
N ALA A 75 7.48 -3.02 23.50
CA ALA A 75 7.60 -1.86 22.61
C ALA A 75 7.77 -2.21 21.12
N SER A 76 8.24 -3.41 20.74
CA SER A 76 8.60 -3.70 19.35
C SER A 76 7.43 -4.19 18.47
N GLU A 77 7.34 -3.63 17.26
CA GLU A 77 6.48 -4.08 16.16
C GLU A 77 7.14 -5.25 15.41
N GLN A 78 7.60 -6.25 16.16
CA GLN A 78 8.41 -7.30 15.58
C GLN A 78 7.57 -8.20 14.64
N ALA A 79 8.05 -8.43 13.41
CA ALA A 79 7.41 -9.33 12.45
C ALA A 79 8.41 -10.05 11.54
N ALA A 80 8.05 -11.23 11.03
CA ALA A 80 8.82 -11.90 10.00
C ALA A 80 8.70 -11.14 8.66
N ILE A 81 7.47 -10.79 8.28
CA ILE A 81 7.18 -9.89 7.16
C ILE A 81 6.28 -8.76 7.67
N TYR A 82 6.70 -7.53 7.43
CA TYR A 82 5.98 -6.32 7.79
C TYR A 82 5.61 -5.52 6.56
N ASN A 83 4.36 -5.09 6.48
CA ASN A 83 3.88 -4.17 5.45
C ASN A 83 3.17 -2.97 6.07
N GLU A 84 3.52 -1.78 5.59
CA GLU A 84 2.76 -0.56 5.88
C GLU A 84 2.56 0.26 4.61
N THR A 85 1.32 0.33 4.12
CA THR A 85 0.96 1.02 2.87
C THR A 85 -0.42 1.64 3.00
N TYR A 86 -0.68 2.75 2.30
CA TYR A 86 -1.97 3.46 2.27
C TYR A 86 -2.44 3.59 0.82
N GLY A 87 -3.15 2.58 0.35
CA GLY A 87 -3.49 2.34 -1.04
C GLY A 87 -2.70 1.16 -1.63
N GLY A 88 -3.02 0.83 -2.87
CA GLY A 88 -2.33 -0.19 -3.65
C GLY A 88 -2.60 -1.64 -3.24
N ARG A 89 -2.04 -2.53 -4.07
CA ARG A 89 -2.10 -3.98 -3.94
C ARG A 89 -0.69 -4.57 -4.04
N LEU A 90 -0.28 -5.32 -3.03
CA LEU A 90 0.95 -6.08 -2.99
C LEU A 90 0.64 -7.58 -2.80
N GLU A 91 1.54 -8.42 -3.31
CA GLU A 91 1.39 -9.87 -3.34
C GLU A 91 2.33 -10.53 -2.32
N PHE A 92 1.77 -11.30 -1.37
CA PHE A 92 2.49 -12.03 -0.32
C PHE A 92 2.22 -13.53 -0.49
N ASN A 93 3.05 -14.19 -1.30
CA ASN A 93 2.75 -15.51 -1.85
C ASN A 93 3.71 -16.58 -1.30
N CYS A 94 3.20 -17.68 -0.75
CA CYS A 94 4.01 -18.87 -0.47
C CYS A 94 5.23 -18.64 0.45
N ASN A 95 5.17 -17.66 1.34
CA ASN A 95 6.25 -17.44 2.30
C ASN A 95 6.12 -18.42 3.47
N ASN A 96 7.25 -18.83 4.04
CA ASN A 96 7.31 -19.68 5.23
C ASN A 96 7.92 -18.87 6.37
N VAL A 97 7.13 -18.62 7.42
CA VAL A 97 7.52 -17.78 8.54
C VAL A 97 7.29 -18.50 9.87
N THR A 98 8.23 -18.36 10.81
CA THR A 98 8.12 -18.95 12.15
C THR A 98 9.07 -18.27 13.14
N GLY A 99 8.79 -18.38 14.44
CA GLY A 99 9.72 -17.99 15.51
C GLY A 99 9.83 -16.48 15.74
N THR A 100 8.79 -15.71 15.42
CA THR A 100 8.72 -14.25 15.61
C THR A 100 7.42 -13.85 16.32
N LYS A 101 7.36 -12.64 16.89
CA LYS A 101 6.13 -12.08 17.49
C LYS A 101 4.98 -12.04 16.49
N GLY A 102 5.16 -11.30 15.40
CA GLY A 102 4.28 -11.26 14.23
C GLY A 102 4.79 -12.20 13.15
N GLY A 103 3.94 -13.01 12.52
CA GLY A 103 4.31 -13.70 11.28
C GLY A 103 4.24 -12.71 10.11
N LEU A 104 3.05 -12.52 9.57
CA LEU A 104 2.72 -11.46 8.63
C LEU A 104 2.02 -10.32 9.38
N PHE A 105 2.59 -9.12 9.37
CA PHE A 105 2.04 -7.96 10.06
C PHE A 105 1.74 -6.82 9.09
N PHE A 106 0.47 -6.42 9.04
CA PHE A 106 -0.04 -5.38 8.16
C PHE A 106 -0.50 -4.14 8.92
N ARG A 107 -0.13 -2.98 8.39
CA ARG A 107 -0.57 -1.65 8.83
C ARG A 107 -0.97 -0.80 7.63
N GLY A 108 -1.92 0.11 7.85
CA GLY A 108 -2.46 0.97 6.81
C GLY A 108 -3.55 0.26 6.00
N THR A 109 -3.88 0.82 4.86
CA THR A 109 -5.00 0.40 4.03
C THR A 109 -4.50 -0.10 2.69
N GLY A 110 -5.08 -1.15 2.14
CA GLY A 110 -4.77 -1.60 0.78
C GLY A 110 -5.48 -2.91 0.49
N THR A 111 -5.46 -3.33 -0.77
CA THR A 111 -6.13 -4.55 -1.23
C THR A 111 -5.08 -5.64 -1.45
N GLN A 112 -4.40 -6.02 -0.36
CA GLN A 112 -3.29 -6.98 -0.41
C GLN A 112 -3.77 -8.37 -0.83
N ARG A 113 -2.87 -9.16 -1.41
CA ARG A 113 -3.11 -10.58 -1.68
C ARG A 113 -2.21 -11.42 -0.80
N VAL A 114 -2.82 -12.12 0.16
CA VAL A 114 -2.09 -12.92 1.13
C VAL A 114 -2.43 -14.39 0.87
N GLN A 115 -1.56 -15.13 0.18
CA GLN A 115 -1.88 -16.48 -0.30
C GLN A 115 -0.78 -17.51 -0.17
N GLY A 116 -1.17 -18.75 0.17
CA GLY A 116 -0.30 -19.92 0.25
C GLY A 116 0.78 -19.84 1.32
N ASN A 117 0.74 -18.87 2.23
CA ASN A 117 1.78 -18.72 3.25
C ASN A 117 1.68 -19.83 4.29
N ILE A 118 2.83 -20.32 4.74
CA ILE A 118 2.97 -21.28 5.83
C ILE A 118 3.34 -20.50 7.09
N LEU A 119 2.42 -20.49 8.05
CA LEU A 119 2.51 -19.73 9.29
C LEU A 119 2.79 -20.71 10.44
N GLY A 120 4.02 -20.66 10.94
CA GLY A 120 4.51 -21.50 12.03
C GLY A 120 4.15 -20.98 13.42
N THR A 121 5.07 -21.12 14.38
CA THR A 121 4.84 -20.70 15.76
C THR A 121 5.10 -19.21 15.91
N HIS A 122 4.07 -18.46 16.31
CA HIS A 122 4.14 -17.03 16.58
C HIS A 122 3.31 -16.66 17.81
N ARG A 123 3.38 -15.39 18.23
CA ARG A 123 2.34 -14.81 19.10
C ARG A 123 1.12 -14.43 18.29
N ASN A 124 1.33 -13.67 17.21
CA ASN A 124 0.32 -13.25 16.25
C ASN A 124 0.78 -13.65 14.84
N ALA A 125 0.41 -14.84 14.37
CA ALA A 125 0.91 -15.36 13.11
C ALA A 125 0.44 -14.53 11.89
N LEU A 126 -0.82 -14.10 11.88
CA LEU A 126 -1.33 -13.02 11.04
C LEU A 126 -1.80 -11.88 11.93
N HIS A 127 -1.34 -10.66 11.67
CA HIS A 127 -1.69 -9.48 12.44
C HIS A 127 -2.11 -8.35 11.52
N VAL A 128 -3.33 -7.84 11.70
CA VAL A 128 -3.81 -6.57 11.11
C VAL A 128 -3.90 -5.54 12.23
N ALA A 129 -3.15 -4.43 12.09
CA ALA A 129 -3.12 -3.36 13.08
C ALA A 129 -4.45 -2.60 13.16
N ASN A 130 -4.59 -1.77 14.19
CA ASN A 130 -5.74 -0.88 14.33
C ASN A 130 -5.77 0.17 13.19
N ASN A 131 -6.97 0.57 12.75
CA ASN A 131 -7.17 1.45 11.58
C ASN A 131 -6.54 0.91 10.29
N SER A 132 -6.38 -0.41 10.18
CA SER A 132 -5.74 -1.04 9.03
C SER A 132 -6.66 -2.06 8.39
N GLN A 133 -6.53 -2.26 7.08
CA GLN A 133 -7.29 -3.24 6.31
C GLN A 133 -6.46 -3.73 5.13
N ILE A 134 -6.65 -4.99 4.73
CA ILE A 134 -5.85 -5.66 3.70
C ILE A 134 -6.65 -6.19 2.50
N GLY A 135 -7.94 -5.86 2.39
CA GLY A 135 -8.86 -6.40 1.41
C GLY A 135 -9.37 -7.80 1.77
N THR A 136 -10.49 -8.19 1.15
CA THR A 136 -11.09 -9.53 1.33
C THR A 136 -10.23 -10.62 0.66
N GLN A 137 -10.12 -11.77 1.33
CA GLN A 137 -9.25 -12.89 0.97
C GLN A 137 -10.09 -14.16 0.75
N ARG A 138 -10.31 -14.57 -0.51
CA ARG A 138 -11.07 -15.79 -0.82
C ARG A 138 -10.20 -16.94 -1.27
N HIS A 139 -10.35 -18.09 -0.62
CA HIS A 139 -9.70 -19.36 -0.95
C HIS A 139 -8.18 -19.26 -1.18
N ARG A 140 -7.51 -18.40 -0.38
CA ARG A 140 -6.09 -18.07 -0.54
C ARG A 140 -5.10 -19.10 0.02
N GLY A 141 -5.57 -20.16 0.69
CA GLY A 141 -4.74 -21.32 1.02
C GLY A 141 -3.61 -21.10 2.04
N ASN A 142 -3.69 -20.07 2.89
CA ASN A 142 -2.73 -19.90 3.98
C ASN A 142 -2.87 -21.03 5.02
N GLN A 143 -1.74 -21.60 5.43
CA GLN A 143 -1.68 -22.76 6.33
C GLN A 143 -1.14 -22.36 7.70
N TRP A 144 -1.73 -22.94 8.75
CA TRP A 144 -1.35 -22.74 10.14
C TRP A 144 -0.76 -24.04 10.67
N THR A 145 0.55 -24.10 10.87
CA THR A 145 1.25 -25.36 11.19
C THR A 145 1.51 -25.56 12.68
N ALA A 146 1.27 -24.54 13.50
CA ALA A 146 1.38 -24.60 14.95
C ALA A 146 0.27 -23.79 15.63
N ALA A 147 -0.07 -24.17 16.87
CA ALA A 147 -0.89 -23.34 17.75
C ALA A 147 -0.10 -22.06 18.14
N PRO A 148 -0.79 -20.96 18.51
CA PRO A 148 -0.09 -19.80 19.06
C PRO A 148 0.68 -20.22 20.32
N ALA A 149 1.80 -19.56 20.58
CA ALA A 149 2.61 -19.88 21.75
C ALA A 149 1.83 -19.76 23.07
N ASN A 150 1.77 -20.85 23.84
CA ASN A 150 1.03 -20.92 25.11
C ASN A 150 1.56 -19.90 26.15
N GLY A 151 0.64 -19.30 26.92
CA GLY A 151 0.96 -18.54 28.15
C GLY A 151 0.94 -17.01 28.07
N SER A 152 0.68 -16.39 26.91
CA SER A 152 0.80 -14.92 26.73
C SER A 152 -0.36 -14.23 25.99
N GLY A 153 -1.49 -14.92 25.81
CA GLY A 153 -2.67 -14.37 25.12
C GLY A 153 -2.43 -14.05 23.65
N GLY A 154 -1.56 -14.82 22.98
CA GLY A 154 -1.36 -14.77 21.53
C GLY A 154 -2.52 -15.42 20.77
N SER A 155 -2.68 -15.06 19.50
CA SER A 155 -3.67 -15.63 18.60
C SER A 155 -3.02 -15.91 17.25
N ASN A 156 -3.30 -17.05 16.62
CA ASN A 156 -2.79 -17.28 15.26
C ASN A 156 -3.27 -16.20 14.28
N ALA A 157 -4.47 -15.68 14.45
CA ALA A 157 -4.94 -14.51 13.72
C ALA A 157 -5.39 -13.42 14.71
N GLN A 158 -4.81 -12.23 14.60
CA GLN A 158 -5.15 -11.05 15.40
C GLN A 158 -5.55 -9.87 14.50
N ASN A 159 -6.77 -9.34 14.68
CA ASN A 159 -7.22 -8.11 14.05
C ASN A 159 -7.52 -7.10 15.14
N ASP A 160 -6.68 -6.08 15.27
CA ASP A 160 -6.81 -5.11 16.34
C ASP A 160 -8.08 -4.26 16.19
N ASN A 161 -8.66 -4.14 15.00
CA ASN A 161 -9.94 -3.43 14.79
C ASN A 161 -11.11 -4.09 15.53
N ALA A 162 -11.02 -5.40 15.81
CA ALA A 162 -12.06 -6.15 16.51
C ALA A 162 -12.00 -6.00 18.03
N LEU A 163 -10.94 -5.38 18.57
CA LEU A 163 -10.79 -5.22 20.01
C LEU A 163 -11.86 -4.23 20.54
N PRO A 164 -12.56 -4.54 21.65
CA PRO A 164 -13.71 -3.75 22.13
C PRO A 164 -13.44 -2.26 22.36
N GLN A 165 -12.20 -1.91 22.69
CA GLN A 165 -11.74 -0.54 22.91
C GLN A 165 -11.59 0.28 21.62
N ASN A 166 -11.66 -0.36 20.45
CA ASN A 166 -11.49 0.27 19.14
C ASN A 166 -12.86 0.40 18.46
N ASN A 167 -13.16 1.59 17.94
CA ASN A 167 -14.44 1.89 17.28
C ASN A 167 -14.37 1.61 15.76
N ASN A 168 -13.74 0.50 15.38
CA ASN A 168 -13.30 0.24 14.00
C ASN A 168 -13.78 -1.11 13.46
N GLN A 169 -14.79 -1.71 14.09
CA GLN A 169 -15.23 -3.09 13.78
C GLN A 169 -15.66 -3.27 12.32
N GLN A 170 -16.09 -2.21 11.64
CA GLN A 170 -16.41 -2.25 10.20
C GLN A 170 -15.20 -2.65 9.35
N LEU A 171 -13.97 -2.24 9.71
CA LEU A 171 -12.74 -2.58 9.00
C LEU A 171 -12.41 -4.07 9.05
N VAL A 172 -12.98 -4.82 9.99
CA VAL A 172 -12.79 -6.28 10.06
C VAL A 172 -13.36 -6.95 8.81
N GLY A 173 -14.50 -6.47 8.31
CA GLY A 173 -15.16 -7.00 7.10
C GLY A 173 -14.34 -6.77 5.83
N PHE A 174 -13.64 -5.63 5.74
CA PHE A 174 -12.71 -5.29 4.65
C PHE A 174 -11.40 -6.09 4.69
N SER A 175 -11.24 -7.00 5.66
CA SER A 175 -10.09 -7.91 5.74
C SER A 175 -10.54 -9.37 5.90
N ARG A 176 -11.76 -9.68 5.47
CA ARG A 176 -12.40 -10.99 5.69
C ARG A 176 -11.70 -12.09 4.91
N PHE A 177 -11.47 -13.22 5.55
CA PHE A 177 -10.99 -14.46 4.95
C PHE A 177 -12.17 -15.41 4.73
N ILE A 178 -12.45 -15.74 3.46
CA ILE A 178 -13.38 -16.79 3.06
C ILE A 178 -12.55 -18.05 2.83
N VAL A 179 -12.74 -19.06 3.67
CA VAL A 179 -11.92 -20.28 3.69
C VAL A 179 -12.78 -21.53 3.52
N HIS A 180 -12.17 -22.61 3.06
CA HIS A 180 -12.87 -23.89 3.03
C HIS A 180 -13.15 -24.41 4.44
N PRO A 181 -14.30 -25.06 4.68
CA PRO A 181 -14.59 -25.68 5.96
C PRO A 181 -13.54 -26.72 6.32
N ASN A 182 -13.09 -26.72 7.58
CA ASN A 182 -12.15 -27.71 8.16
C ASN A 182 -10.71 -27.72 7.58
N SER A 183 -10.33 -26.78 6.71
CA SER A 183 -8.96 -26.62 6.20
C SER A 183 -8.63 -25.12 6.12
N PHE A 184 -7.36 -24.74 6.37
CA PHE A 184 -6.91 -23.33 6.34
C PHE A 184 -7.52 -22.40 7.41
N TRP A 185 -8.27 -22.95 8.37
CA TRP A 185 -8.76 -22.23 9.54
C TRP A 185 -7.64 -22.02 10.58
N PRO A 186 -7.51 -20.83 11.21
CA PRO A 186 -6.51 -20.60 12.25
C PRO A 186 -6.67 -21.55 13.44
N ILE A 187 -5.59 -22.23 13.82
CA ILE A 187 -5.60 -23.14 14.98
C ILE A 187 -5.66 -22.32 16.28
N GLY A 188 -6.56 -22.67 17.20
CA GLY A 188 -6.53 -22.21 18.59
C GLY A 188 -6.91 -20.74 18.85
N ALA A 189 -7.70 -20.09 17.98
CA ALA A 189 -8.02 -18.67 18.09
C ALA A 189 -9.45 -18.39 18.58
N ILE A 190 -9.61 -17.33 19.40
CA ILE A 190 -10.84 -16.52 19.43
C ILE A 190 -10.76 -15.65 18.17
N ILE A 191 -11.53 -16.03 17.15
CA ILE A 191 -11.54 -15.29 15.89
C ILE A 191 -12.67 -14.25 15.99
N PRO A 192 -12.37 -12.96 15.80
CA PRO A 192 -13.38 -11.94 15.61
C PRO A 192 -14.49 -12.38 14.65
N ALA A 193 -15.74 -12.15 15.05
CA ALA A 193 -16.88 -12.41 14.17
C ALA A 193 -16.69 -11.69 12.83
N ASN A 194 -17.14 -12.33 11.74
CA ASN A 194 -17.04 -11.82 10.36
C ASN A 194 -15.61 -11.67 9.81
N TRP A 195 -14.57 -12.07 10.55
CA TRP A 195 -13.20 -12.01 10.02
C TRP A 195 -12.78 -13.27 9.28
N PHE A 196 -13.07 -14.45 9.81
CA PHE A 196 -12.96 -15.71 9.06
C PHE A 196 -14.36 -16.30 8.90
N ASP A 197 -14.72 -16.57 7.67
CA ASP A 197 -15.99 -17.20 7.32
C ASP A 197 -15.73 -18.56 6.67
N PRO A 198 -16.12 -19.67 7.31
CA PRO A 198 -16.03 -21.00 6.71
C PRO A 198 -17.21 -21.13 5.73
N GLN A 199 -16.96 -20.97 4.44
CA GLN A 199 -18.04 -20.99 3.45
C GLN A 199 -18.60 -22.43 3.30
N GLY A 200 -19.91 -22.61 3.53
CA GLY A 200 -20.70 -23.75 3.06
C GLY A 200 -21.69 -23.28 1.97
N TYR A 201 -21.83 -24.04 0.87
CA TYR A 201 -22.41 -23.66 -0.45
C TYR A 201 -21.43 -22.75 -1.24
N ASN A 202 -20.57 -23.19 -2.18
CA ASN A 202 -20.71 -24.14 -3.28
C ASN A 202 -19.35 -24.83 -3.48
N ASN A 203 -19.32 -26.14 -3.30
CA ASN A 203 -18.14 -26.97 -3.02
C ASN A 203 -17.23 -27.31 -4.22
N ASN A 204 -17.11 -26.42 -5.22
CA ASN A 204 -16.29 -26.66 -6.42
C ASN A 204 -15.13 -25.67 -6.64
N GLU A 205 -14.94 -24.68 -5.75
CA GLU A 205 -13.84 -23.74 -5.92
C GLU A 205 -12.52 -24.32 -5.42
N SER A 206 -11.46 -24.13 -6.19
CA SER A 206 -10.12 -24.59 -5.80
C SER A 206 -9.47 -23.59 -4.85
N THR A 207 -8.81 -24.10 -3.81
CA THR A 207 -7.91 -23.29 -2.99
C THR A 207 -6.62 -23.00 -3.76
N TYR A 208 -6.07 -21.80 -3.57
CA TYR A 208 -4.71 -21.51 -4.01
C TYR A 208 -3.71 -22.47 -3.34
N LEU A 209 -2.91 -23.15 -4.16
CA LEU A 209 -1.82 -24.00 -3.72
C LEU A 209 -0.51 -23.48 -4.30
N CYS A 210 0.54 -23.49 -3.48
CA CYS A 210 1.87 -23.09 -3.93
C CYS A 210 2.41 -24.06 -4.98
N GLY A 211 2.66 -23.54 -6.18
CA GLY A 211 3.38 -24.25 -7.23
C GLY A 211 4.91 -24.14 -7.07
N THR A 212 5.64 -24.50 -8.12
CA THR A 212 7.09 -24.31 -8.21
C THR A 212 7.48 -22.87 -8.58
N SER A 213 6.55 -22.11 -9.17
CA SER A 213 6.69 -20.68 -9.48
C SER A 213 5.92 -19.82 -8.49
N CYS A 214 6.12 -18.50 -8.59
CA CYS A 214 5.38 -17.49 -7.85
C CYS A 214 4.35 -16.81 -8.77
N PRO A 215 3.29 -17.51 -9.21
CA PRO A 215 2.30 -16.88 -10.08
C PRO A 215 1.56 -15.81 -9.30
N ILE A 216 1.40 -14.64 -9.90
CA ILE A 216 0.31 -13.73 -9.51
C ILE A 216 -0.97 -14.38 -9.99
N ASP A 217 -1.97 -14.35 -9.12
CA ASP A 217 -3.30 -14.84 -9.46
C ASP A 217 -3.95 -13.92 -10.49
N THR A 218 -3.95 -14.33 -11.75
CA THR A 218 -4.60 -13.61 -12.86
C THR A 218 -6.08 -13.95 -12.98
N SER A 219 -6.66 -14.72 -12.05
CA SER A 219 -8.09 -14.97 -12.06
C SER A 219 -8.85 -13.67 -11.96
N VAL A 220 -9.96 -13.61 -12.70
CA VAL A 220 -10.88 -12.47 -12.69
C VAL A 220 -11.19 -12.15 -11.23
N PRO A 221 -11.04 -10.88 -10.83
CA PRO A 221 -11.55 -10.35 -9.59
C PRO A 221 -12.96 -10.89 -9.32
N ASP A 222 -13.06 -11.86 -8.42
CA ASP A 222 -14.33 -12.30 -7.86
C ASP A 222 -15.15 -11.15 -7.25
N PRO A 223 -16.34 -10.83 -7.79
CA PRO A 223 -17.18 -9.74 -7.33
C PRO A 223 -17.55 -9.77 -5.83
N CYS A 224 -17.42 -10.91 -5.15
CA CYS A 224 -17.60 -11.00 -3.69
C CYS A 224 -16.53 -10.28 -2.87
N CYS A 225 -15.37 -10.02 -3.49
CA CYS A 225 -14.11 -10.02 -2.78
C CYS A 225 -13.26 -8.78 -3.06
N PHE A 226 -13.87 -7.77 -3.66
CA PHE A 226 -13.34 -6.41 -3.77
C PHE A 226 -14.21 -5.46 -2.98
N ASP A 227 -13.56 -4.47 -2.40
CA ASP A 227 -14.22 -3.47 -1.59
C ASP A 227 -15.08 -2.60 -2.51
N ARG A 228 -16.42 -2.67 -2.37
CA ARG A 228 -17.34 -1.91 -3.23
C ARG A 228 -17.40 -0.44 -2.80
N PRO A 229 -17.59 0.52 -3.73
CA PRO A 229 -17.72 1.95 -3.41
C PRO A 229 -18.74 2.21 -2.29
N SER A 230 -19.94 1.63 -2.40
CA SER A 230 -21.00 1.76 -1.39
C SER A 230 -20.60 1.27 0.02
N GLY A 231 -19.75 0.24 0.09
CA GLY A 231 -19.18 -0.26 1.33
C GLY A 231 -18.14 0.72 1.88
N ILE A 232 -17.21 1.16 1.06
CA ILE A 232 -16.14 2.11 1.43
C ILE A 232 -16.76 3.39 1.99
N ASP A 233 -17.73 4.00 1.31
CA ASP A 233 -18.42 5.24 1.71
C ASP A 233 -19.23 5.12 3.03
N SER A 234 -19.27 3.93 3.64
CA SER A 234 -19.93 3.68 4.92
C SER A 234 -18.99 3.50 6.10
N ILE A 235 -17.68 3.49 5.86
CA ILE A 235 -16.67 3.27 6.88
C ILE A 235 -16.67 4.41 7.89
N GLN A 236 -16.51 4.03 9.16
CA GLN A 236 -16.29 4.89 10.31
C GLN A 236 -15.17 4.27 11.15
N ASN A 237 -14.07 5.00 11.33
CA ASN A 237 -12.93 4.50 12.10
C ASN A 237 -12.15 5.65 12.76
N GLU A 238 -12.74 6.20 13.81
CA GLU A 238 -12.21 7.36 14.50
C GLU A 238 -10.83 7.14 15.14
N PRO A 239 -9.86 8.04 14.91
CA PRO A 239 -10.03 9.40 14.39
C PRO A 239 -9.64 9.61 12.92
N TYR A 240 -9.44 8.53 12.15
CA TYR A 240 -8.85 8.58 10.81
C TYR A 240 -9.87 8.28 9.70
N THR A 241 -11.15 8.53 9.96
CA THR A 241 -12.23 8.15 9.04
C THR A 241 -11.99 8.73 7.64
N ASP A 242 -11.73 10.03 7.55
CA ASP A 242 -11.56 10.71 6.26
C ASP A 242 -10.30 10.23 5.51
N GLU A 243 -9.19 10.04 6.22
CA GLU A 243 -7.94 9.57 5.60
C GLU A 243 -8.02 8.11 5.18
N THR A 244 -8.76 7.30 5.92
CA THR A 244 -9.03 5.90 5.58
C THR A 244 -9.93 5.81 4.35
N LEU A 245 -10.98 6.63 4.28
CA LEU A 245 -11.84 6.75 3.10
C LEU A 245 -11.03 7.13 1.87
N TYR A 246 -10.22 8.19 1.96
CA TYR A 246 -9.35 8.64 0.88
C TYR A 246 -8.43 7.51 0.39
N ALA A 247 -7.73 6.83 1.30
CA ALA A 247 -6.78 5.80 0.94
C ALA A 247 -7.46 4.54 0.36
N MET A 248 -8.66 4.18 0.83
CA MET A 248 -9.42 3.05 0.31
C MET A 248 -10.05 3.35 -1.06
N GLN A 249 -10.64 4.53 -1.25
CA GLN A 249 -11.16 4.95 -2.56
C GLN A 249 -10.04 5.00 -3.60
N ARG A 250 -8.89 5.57 -3.24
CA ARG A 250 -7.72 5.56 -4.12
C ARG A 250 -7.22 4.15 -4.42
N GLY A 251 -7.14 3.27 -3.41
CA GLY A 251 -6.74 1.88 -3.61
C GLY A 251 -7.69 1.12 -4.55
N LEU A 252 -9.00 1.37 -4.45
CA LEU A 252 -9.98 0.81 -5.37
C LEU A 252 -9.83 1.38 -6.79
N TYR A 253 -9.58 2.68 -6.93
CA TYR A 253 -9.31 3.30 -8.24
C TYR A 253 -8.06 2.71 -8.90
N GLU A 254 -6.96 2.59 -8.16
CA GLU A 254 -5.72 1.92 -8.58
C GLU A 254 -5.97 0.47 -9.02
N GLN A 255 -6.86 -0.21 -8.31
CA GLN A 255 -7.22 -1.57 -8.64
C GLN A 255 -8.02 -1.66 -9.95
N ILE A 256 -9.02 -0.81 -10.16
CA ILE A 256 -9.82 -0.80 -11.39
C ILE A 256 -8.95 -0.39 -12.59
N ASP A 257 -8.07 0.60 -12.41
CA ASP A 257 -7.12 1.05 -13.44
C ASP A 257 -6.19 -0.08 -13.92
N SER A 258 -5.77 -0.94 -12.99
CA SER A 258 -4.87 -2.07 -13.28
C SER A 258 -5.59 -3.35 -13.72
N ASP A 259 -6.90 -3.45 -13.49
CA ASP A 259 -7.73 -4.58 -13.88
C ASP A 259 -9.05 -4.14 -14.55
N PRO A 260 -9.02 -3.78 -15.84
CA PRO A 260 -10.18 -3.25 -16.56
C PRO A 260 -11.38 -4.18 -16.61
N VAL A 261 -11.25 -5.48 -16.28
CA VAL A 261 -12.39 -6.40 -16.20
C VAL A 261 -13.39 -5.95 -15.13
N LEU A 262 -12.94 -5.21 -14.11
CA LEU A 262 -13.79 -4.64 -13.07
C LEU A 262 -14.76 -3.58 -13.60
N LEU A 263 -14.45 -2.95 -14.73
CA LEU A 263 -15.35 -1.99 -15.40
C LEU A 263 -16.61 -2.67 -15.99
N ASN A 264 -16.68 -4.00 -16.02
CA ASN A 264 -17.92 -4.71 -16.37
C ASN A 264 -19.00 -4.58 -15.27
N ASP A 265 -18.62 -4.24 -14.03
CA ASP A 265 -19.57 -3.90 -12.96
C ASP A 265 -19.92 -2.41 -13.04
N ALA A 266 -21.23 -2.11 -13.13
CA ALA A 266 -21.71 -0.74 -13.33
C ALA A 266 -21.38 0.21 -12.16
N GLU A 267 -21.31 -0.29 -10.92
CA GLU A 267 -20.92 0.52 -9.75
C GLU A 267 -19.44 0.89 -9.84
N MET A 268 -18.59 -0.05 -10.26
CA MET A 268 -17.15 0.16 -10.44
C MET A 268 -16.86 1.10 -11.61
N ALA A 269 -17.56 0.94 -12.74
CA ALA A 269 -17.41 1.84 -13.89
C ALA A 269 -17.78 3.28 -13.53
N ALA A 270 -18.93 3.50 -12.88
CA ALA A 270 -19.35 4.82 -12.45
C ALA A 270 -18.39 5.45 -11.42
N PHE A 271 -17.89 4.65 -10.48
CA PHE A 271 -16.89 5.08 -9.52
C PHE A 271 -15.57 5.48 -10.21
N TYR A 272 -15.10 4.68 -11.16
CA TYR A 272 -13.87 4.95 -11.90
C TYR A 272 -13.95 6.28 -12.67
N GLU A 273 -15.04 6.50 -13.43
CA GLU A 273 -15.29 7.77 -14.14
C GLU A 273 -15.32 8.97 -13.17
N GLN A 274 -15.99 8.83 -12.03
CA GLN A 274 -16.04 9.89 -11.02
C GLN A 274 -14.66 10.19 -10.44
N MET A 275 -13.85 9.17 -10.16
CA MET A 275 -12.52 9.32 -9.57
C MET A 275 -11.52 10.00 -10.51
N GLN A 276 -11.65 9.82 -11.82
CA GLN A 276 -10.81 10.51 -12.82
C GLN A 276 -10.89 12.04 -12.73
N GLU A 277 -12.04 12.57 -12.31
CA GLU A 277 -12.25 14.00 -12.13
C GLU A 277 -11.82 14.52 -10.74
N GLN A 278 -11.59 13.61 -9.78
CA GLN A 278 -11.17 13.97 -8.42
C GLN A 278 -9.65 14.13 -8.31
N LEU A 279 -9.21 14.92 -7.33
CA LEU A 279 -7.78 15.12 -7.04
C LEU A 279 -7.06 13.79 -6.78
N ALA A 280 -7.70 12.84 -6.09
CA ALA A 280 -7.13 11.53 -5.82
C ALA A 280 -6.78 10.75 -7.11
N GLY A 281 -7.66 10.77 -8.12
CA GLY A 281 -7.40 10.14 -9.42
C GLY A 281 -6.35 10.91 -10.23
N GLN A 282 -6.36 12.24 -10.19
CA GLN A 282 -5.35 13.07 -10.86
C GLN A 282 -3.94 12.84 -10.27
N TYR A 283 -3.80 12.72 -8.94
CA TYR A 283 -2.53 12.37 -8.31
C TYR A 283 -2.11 10.92 -8.61
N HIS A 284 -3.04 9.99 -8.79
CA HIS A 284 -2.71 8.64 -9.28
C HIS A 284 -2.05 8.69 -10.66
N GLU A 285 -2.60 9.45 -11.61
CA GLU A 285 -1.99 9.58 -12.94
C GLU A 285 -0.59 10.21 -12.88
N ILE A 286 -0.38 11.25 -12.07
CA ILE A 286 0.98 11.81 -11.84
C ILE A 286 1.95 10.73 -11.35
N ASN A 287 1.49 9.85 -10.45
CA ASN A 287 2.33 8.78 -9.91
C ASN A 287 2.70 7.73 -10.96
N LYS A 288 1.79 7.42 -11.91
CA LYS A 288 2.06 6.57 -13.08
C LYS A 288 3.02 7.23 -14.06
N GLU A 289 2.75 8.47 -14.45
CA GLU A 289 3.57 9.23 -15.39
C GLU A 289 5.00 9.39 -14.88
N ARG A 290 5.18 9.59 -13.57
CA ARG A 290 6.50 9.67 -12.94
C ARG A 290 7.35 8.41 -13.16
N LEU A 291 6.74 7.23 -13.16
CA LEU A 291 7.46 5.98 -13.42
C LEU A 291 7.86 5.85 -14.89
N SER A 292 7.03 6.40 -15.80
CA SER A 292 7.32 6.42 -17.23
C SER A 292 8.51 7.29 -17.63
N ILE A 293 8.97 8.21 -16.76
CA ILE A 293 10.16 9.05 -17.02
C ILE A 293 11.38 8.19 -17.36
N TYR A 294 11.52 7.01 -16.75
CA TYR A 294 12.67 6.16 -16.98
C TYR A 294 12.58 5.30 -18.25
N ASN A 295 11.42 5.24 -18.90
CA ASN A 295 11.26 4.49 -20.14
C ASN A 295 12.04 5.18 -21.26
N LEU A 296 12.86 4.40 -21.96
CA LEU A 296 13.49 4.87 -23.20
C LEU A 296 12.47 4.82 -24.33
N ASP A 297 12.63 5.72 -25.30
CA ASP A 297 11.91 5.60 -26.56
C ASP A 297 12.26 4.25 -27.21
N GLY A 298 11.25 3.52 -27.66
CA GLY A 298 11.44 2.15 -28.17
C GLY A 298 12.37 2.07 -29.39
N MET A 299 12.48 3.13 -30.20
CA MET A 299 13.45 3.17 -31.30
C MET A 299 14.88 3.37 -30.78
N VAL A 300 15.06 4.21 -29.75
CA VAL A 300 16.36 4.41 -29.10
C VAL A 300 16.83 3.12 -28.45
N GLU A 301 15.95 2.44 -27.72
CA GLU A 301 16.25 1.16 -27.08
C GLU A 301 16.66 0.08 -28.11
N ALA A 302 15.86 -0.08 -29.18
CA ALA A 302 16.16 -1.04 -30.25
C ALA A 302 17.50 -0.75 -30.95
N GLN A 303 17.83 0.53 -31.15
CA GLN A 303 19.10 0.93 -31.73
C GLN A 303 20.29 0.66 -30.79
N LEU A 304 20.15 0.92 -29.49
CA LEU A 304 21.19 0.64 -28.50
C LEU A 304 21.49 -0.86 -28.40
N GLU A 305 20.47 -1.72 -28.42
CA GLU A 305 20.66 -3.18 -28.45
C GLU A 305 21.34 -3.65 -29.74
N THR A 306 20.96 -3.07 -30.89
CA THR A 306 21.64 -3.35 -32.17
C THR A 306 23.11 -2.94 -32.12
N ASN A 307 23.41 -1.75 -31.62
CA ASN A 307 24.78 -1.24 -31.51
C ASN A 307 25.61 -2.08 -30.54
N LYS A 308 25.03 -2.56 -29.43
CA LYS A 308 25.68 -3.46 -28.48
C LYS A 308 26.13 -4.76 -29.14
N ALA A 309 25.24 -5.44 -29.88
CA ALA A 309 25.59 -6.67 -30.59
C ALA A 309 26.69 -6.46 -31.65
N GLN A 310 26.65 -5.32 -32.35
CA GLN A 310 27.70 -4.95 -33.31
C GLN A 310 29.05 -4.66 -32.63
N LEU A 311 29.04 -3.96 -31.49
CA LEU A 311 30.23 -3.69 -30.71
C LEU A 311 30.88 -4.98 -30.19
N GLU A 312 30.09 -5.92 -29.67
CA GLU A 312 30.59 -7.23 -29.24
C GLU A 312 31.28 -7.97 -30.39
N THR A 313 30.66 -7.98 -31.58
CA THR A 313 31.24 -8.59 -32.78
C THR A 313 32.55 -7.91 -33.21
N LEU A 314 32.58 -6.57 -33.24
CA LEU A 314 33.77 -5.81 -33.61
C LEU A 314 34.90 -5.98 -32.59
N MET A 315 34.58 -6.08 -31.30
CA MET A 315 35.56 -6.35 -30.24
C MET A 315 36.19 -7.73 -30.38
N HIS A 316 35.41 -8.77 -30.68
CA HIS A 316 35.94 -10.10 -30.96
C HIS A 316 36.81 -10.14 -32.22
N ASN A 317 36.42 -9.42 -33.27
CA ASN A 317 37.23 -9.29 -34.49
C ASN A 317 38.55 -8.57 -34.22
N LEU A 318 38.52 -7.48 -33.46
CA LEU A 318 39.72 -6.74 -33.07
C LEU A 318 40.69 -7.61 -32.28
N ASP A 319 40.21 -8.40 -31.32
CA ASP A 319 41.04 -9.34 -30.56
C ASP A 319 41.70 -10.38 -31.48
N SER A 320 40.92 -10.98 -32.39
CA SER A 320 41.43 -11.94 -33.37
C SER A 320 42.52 -11.35 -34.27
N LEU A 321 42.32 -10.11 -34.77
CA LEU A 321 43.31 -9.40 -35.57
C LEU A 321 44.58 -9.07 -34.79
N ASN A 322 44.45 -8.68 -33.52
CA ASN A 322 45.58 -8.41 -32.64
C ASN A 322 46.39 -9.69 -32.34
N GLN A 323 45.72 -10.82 -32.10
CA GLN A 323 46.40 -12.11 -31.93
C GLN A 323 47.17 -12.53 -33.18
N LEU A 324 46.57 -12.36 -34.37
CA LEU A 324 47.23 -12.65 -35.64
C LEU A 324 48.47 -11.77 -35.85
N MET A 325 48.37 -10.47 -35.55
CA MET A 325 49.49 -9.54 -35.62
C MET A 325 50.63 -9.91 -34.67
N ASN A 326 50.30 -10.37 -33.46
CA ASN A 326 51.26 -10.78 -32.45
C ASN A 326 51.85 -12.18 -32.68
N SER A 327 51.31 -12.97 -33.62
CA SER A 327 51.81 -14.32 -33.92
C SER A 327 53.22 -14.34 -34.53
N GLY A 328 53.68 -13.22 -35.11
CA GLY A 328 54.98 -13.11 -35.78
C GLY A 328 55.08 -13.91 -37.10
N SER A 329 53.97 -14.48 -37.59
CA SER A 329 53.94 -15.41 -38.72
C SER A 329 53.48 -14.78 -40.05
N LEU A 330 53.15 -13.48 -40.04
CA LEU A 330 52.65 -12.74 -41.20
C LEU A 330 53.77 -12.32 -42.16
N SER A 331 53.48 -12.31 -43.46
CA SER A 331 54.33 -11.62 -44.44
C SER A 331 54.28 -10.10 -44.24
N HIS A 332 55.25 -9.37 -44.80
CA HIS A 332 55.24 -7.90 -44.72
C HIS A 332 53.97 -7.30 -45.33
N GLN A 333 53.50 -7.84 -46.46
CA GLN A 333 52.28 -7.38 -47.12
C GLN A 333 51.04 -7.68 -46.26
N ASP A 334 50.95 -8.88 -45.67
CA ASP A 334 49.81 -9.27 -44.85
C ASP A 334 49.75 -8.49 -43.53
N ALA A 335 50.91 -8.13 -42.96
CA ALA A 335 50.99 -7.28 -41.78
C ALA A 335 50.42 -5.87 -42.05
N VAL A 336 50.73 -5.29 -43.21
CA VAL A 336 50.16 -3.98 -43.62
C VAL A 336 48.64 -4.06 -43.80
N VAL A 337 48.13 -5.13 -44.43
CA VAL A 337 46.69 -5.34 -44.60
C VAL A 337 45.99 -5.53 -43.26
N THR A 338 46.58 -6.34 -42.37
CA THR A 338 46.04 -6.58 -41.01
C THR A 338 46.01 -5.28 -40.20
N ALA A 339 47.03 -4.43 -40.31
CA ALA A 339 47.08 -3.14 -39.62
C ALA A 339 45.98 -2.18 -40.11
N ALA A 340 45.71 -2.16 -41.42
CA ALA A 340 44.60 -1.40 -41.97
C ALA A 340 43.23 -1.91 -41.50
N ALA A 341 43.06 -3.25 -41.40
CA ALA A 341 41.84 -3.86 -40.88
C ALA A 341 41.60 -3.53 -39.39
N ILE A 342 42.67 -3.52 -38.59
CA ILE A 342 42.61 -3.06 -37.19
C ILE A 342 42.15 -1.60 -37.12
N ALA A 343 42.77 -0.70 -37.89
CA ALA A 343 42.40 0.71 -37.91
C ALA A 343 40.94 0.94 -38.34
N GLY A 344 40.47 0.18 -39.34
CA GLY A 344 39.08 0.20 -39.78
C GLY A 344 38.12 -0.28 -38.69
N THR A 345 38.46 -1.38 -38.01
CA THR A 345 37.66 -1.93 -36.90
C THR A 345 37.56 -0.95 -35.74
N ILE A 346 38.67 -0.31 -35.35
CA ILE A 346 38.70 0.74 -34.33
C ILE A 346 37.79 1.91 -34.73
N THR A 347 37.84 2.34 -36.00
CA THR A 347 36.99 3.42 -36.50
C THR A 347 35.49 3.09 -36.39
N SER A 348 35.10 1.87 -36.74
CA SER A 348 33.72 1.40 -36.58
C SER A 348 33.28 1.36 -35.11
N ILE A 349 34.15 0.88 -34.21
CA ILE A 349 33.89 0.87 -32.76
C ILE A 349 33.70 2.31 -32.25
N THR A 350 34.60 3.24 -32.60
CA THR A 350 34.49 4.64 -32.18
C THR A 350 33.21 5.29 -32.70
N THR A 351 32.81 4.96 -33.93
CA THR A 351 31.56 5.46 -34.53
C THR A 351 30.34 5.00 -33.74
N LEU A 352 30.21 3.70 -33.45
CA LEU A 352 29.10 3.17 -32.66
C LEU A 352 29.10 3.70 -31.22
N ALA A 353 30.28 3.86 -30.60
CA ALA A 353 30.40 4.45 -29.28
C ALA A 353 29.89 5.91 -29.25
N ASN A 354 30.20 6.70 -30.29
CA ASN A 354 29.68 8.06 -30.42
C ASN A 354 28.16 8.08 -30.63
N TYR A 355 27.61 7.17 -31.43
CA TYR A 355 26.15 7.04 -31.59
C TYR A 355 25.47 6.71 -30.26
N ASN A 356 26.00 5.74 -29.50
CA ASN A 356 25.47 5.39 -28.18
C ASN A 356 25.52 6.58 -27.22
N LYS A 357 26.59 7.37 -27.25
CA LYS A 357 26.71 8.59 -26.46
C LYS A 357 25.60 9.60 -26.78
N VAL A 358 25.38 9.90 -28.06
CA VAL A 358 24.32 10.84 -28.50
C VAL A 358 22.93 10.32 -28.13
N ALA A 359 22.68 9.01 -28.27
CA ALA A 359 21.42 8.38 -27.88
C ALA A 359 21.14 8.52 -26.38
N LEU A 360 22.16 8.34 -25.53
CA LEU A 360 22.03 8.54 -24.08
C LEU A 360 21.84 10.01 -23.71
N GLU A 361 22.50 10.95 -24.39
CA GLU A 361 22.28 12.39 -24.20
C GLU A 361 20.84 12.80 -24.58
N LEU A 362 20.31 12.25 -25.68
CA LEU A 362 18.91 12.48 -26.07
C LEU A 362 17.93 11.94 -25.04
N ALA A 363 18.15 10.71 -24.56
CA ALA A 363 17.33 10.10 -23.52
C ALA A 363 17.33 10.95 -22.23
N GLN A 364 18.49 11.49 -21.84
CA GLN A 364 18.62 12.36 -20.68
C GLN A 364 17.87 13.70 -20.85
N ASN A 365 17.93 14.31 -22.03
CA ASN A 365 17.19 15.53 -22.34
C ASN A 365 15.67 15.28 -22.33
N GLN A 366 15.22 14.17 -22.91
CA GLN A 366 13.81 13.79 -22.91
C GLN A 366 13.31 13.54 -21.48
N ARG A 367 14.09 12.84 -20.65
CA ARG A 367 13.79 12.67 -19.21
C ARG A 367 13.57 14.00 -18.50
N THR A 368 14.45 14.97 -18.74
CA THR A 368 14.35 16.31 -18.14
C THR A 368 13.07 17.02 -18.57
N LEU A 369 12.76 17.01 -19.87
CA LEU A 369 11.53 17.63 -20.40
C LEU A 369 10.26 16.96 -19.88
N THR A 370 10.22 15.63 -19.83
CA THR A 370 9.09 14.88 -19.27
C THR A 370 8.91 15.19 -17.80
N ALA A 371 10.00 15.25 -17.02
CA ALA A 371 9.93 15.62 -15.60
C ALA A 371 9.37 17.04 -15.38
N GLU A 372 9.77 18.02 -16.21
CA GLU A 372 9.22 19.39 -16.15
C GLU A 372 7.73 19.45 -16.50
N ASN A 373 7.30 18.70 -17.52
CA ASN A 373 5.90 18.64 -17.91
C ASN A 373 5.03 18.05 -16.78
N ILE A 374 5.42 16.90 -16.23
CA ILE A 374 4.71 16.26 -15.12
C ILE A 374 4.71 17.18 -13.89
N LYS A 375 5.82 17.88 -13.64
CA LYS A 375 5.91 18.86 -12.54
C LYS A 375 4.90 19.98 -12.72
N ALA A 376 4.80 20.55 -13.93
CA ALA A 376 3.84 21.61 -14.22
C ALA A 376 2.40 21.17 -14.00
N VAL A 377 2.04 19.94 -14.42
CA VAL A 377 0.71 19.37 -14.13
C VAL A 377 0.51 19.21 -12.62
N ASN A 378 1.47 18.61 -11.91
CA ASN A 378 1.41 18.43 -10.45
C ASN A 378 1.28 19.77 -9.69
N GLU A 379 1.96 20.83 -10.12
CA GLU A 379 1.88 22.16 -9.50
C GLU A 379 0.55 22.88 -9.79
N ALA A 380 -0.11 22.55 -10.91
CA ALA A 380 -1.43 23.06 -11.24
C ALA A 380 -2.56 22.39 -10.44
N LEU A 381 -2.32 21.21 -9.85
CA LEU A 381 -3.31 20.52 -9.04
C LEU A 381 -3.57 21.23 -7.69
N GLY A 382 -4.85 21.26 -7.33
CA GLY A 382 -5.30 21.69 -6.01
C GLY A 382 -4.95 20.68 -4.90
N THR A 383 -5.25 21.07 -3.67
CA THR A 383 -5.15 20.21 -2.48
C THR A 383 -6.32 20.52 -1.56
N GLY A 384 -7.00 19.48 -1.07
CA GLY A 384 -8.11 19.53 -0.13
C GLY A 384 -7.81 18.86 1.22
N ASN A 385 -6.74 18.06 1.31
CA ASN A 385 -6.33 17.40 2.55
C ASN A 385 -4.80 17.27 2.67
N GLN A 386 -4.31 16.84 3.84
CA GLN A 386 -2.89 16.71 4.14
C GLN A 386 -2.17 15.69 3.25
N ILE A 387 -2.86 14.62 2.83
CA ILE A 387 -2.29 13.59 1.96
C ILE A 387 -1.95 14.21 0.60
N GLU A 388 -2.88 14.95 0.01
CA GLU A 388 -2.68 15.65 -1.27
C GLU A 388 -1.62 16.75 -1.18
N GLU A 389 -1.56 17.50 -0.08
CA GLU A 389 -0.48 18.47 0.17
C GLU A 389 0.90 17.81 0.15
N ASN A 390 1.03 16.67 0.82
CA ASN A 390 2.27 15.92 0.86
C ASN A 390 2.60 15.30 -0.51
N GLU A 391 1.61 14.75 -1.22
CA GLU A 391 1.77 14.22 -2.59
C GLU A 391 2.37 15.28 -3.51
N ARG A 392 1.73 16.46 -3.57
CA ARG A 392 2.16 17.57 -4.43
C ARG A 392 3.57 18.01 -4.11
N ALA A 393 3.88 18.17 -2.82
CA ALA A 393 5.19 18.62 -2.35
C ALA A 393 6.30 17.62 -2.70
N VAL A 394 6.10 16.34 -2.36
CA VAL A 394 7.11 15.30 -2.59
C VAL A 394 7.32 15.04 -4.07
N ASN A 395 6.25 15.07 -4.88
CA ASN A 395 6.34 14.97 -6.33
C ASN A 395 7.13 16.15 -6.91
N SER A 396 6.84 17.38 -6.49
CA SER A 396 7.54 18.58 -6.97
C SER A 396 9.06 18.49 -6.71
N ILE A 397 9.47 18.07 -5.50
CA ILE A 397 10.89 17.90 -5.14
C ILE A 397 11.57 16.82 -5.99
N TYR A 398 10.94 15.64 -6.10
CA TYR A 398 11.49 14.54 -6.90
C TYR A 398 11.62 14.92 -8.38
N LEU A 399 10.57 15.51 -8.96
CA LEU A 399 10.53 15.92 -10.37
C LEU A 399 11.51 17.06 -10.66
N SER A 400 11.84 17.88 -9.66
CA SER A 400 12.84 18.94 -9.79
C SER A 400 14.28 18.46 -9.71
N THR A 401 14.54 17.22 -9.25
CA THR A 401 15.89 16.73 -8.91
C THR A 401 16.17 15.34 -9.48
N ILE A 402 15.94 14.28 -8.69
CA ILE A 402 16.29 12.89 -9.00
C ILE A 402 15.67 12.42 -10.32
N ALA A 403 14.45 12.86 -10.65
CA ALA A 403 13.81 12.53 -11.92
C ALA A 403 14.62 13.00 -13.14
N LYS A 404 15.34 14.13 -12.99
CA LYS A 404 16.21 14.73 -14.01
C LYS A 404 17.64 14.19 -13.94
N GLY A 405 17.93 13.22 -13.08
CA GLY A 405 19.31 12.76 -12.84
C GLY A 405 20.18 13.78 -12.09
N GLU A 406 19.57 14.77 -11.45
CA GLU A 406 20.26 15.77 -10.65
C GLU A 406 20.35 15.33 -9.18
N ALA A 407 21.37 15.80 -8.47
CA ALA A 407 21.49 15.58 -7.04
C ALA A 407 20.35 16.27 -6.27
N LEU A 408 19.88 15.65 -5.18
CA LEU A 408 18.87 16.25 -4.33
C LEU A 408 19.44 17.48 -3.60
N ASP A 409 18.85 18.66 -3.82
CA ASP A 409 19.25 19.91 -3.17
C ASP A 409 18.99 19.84 -1.65
N PRO A 410 20.01 20.03 -0.79
CA PRO A 410 19.85 20.10 0.65
C PRO A 410 18.86 21.17 1.13
N ALA A 411 18.54 22.19 0.33
CA ALA A 411 17.51 23.18 0.63
C ALA A 411 16.11 22.55 0.84
N TYR A 412 15.83 21.39 0.24
CA TYR A 412 14.59 20.65 0.45
C TYR A 412 14.55 19.86 1.77
N ALA A 413 15.67 19.74 2.49
CA ALA A 413 15.76 18.93 3.71
C ALA A 413 14.70 19.29 4.77
N PRO A 414 14.43 20.58 5.10
CA PRO A 414 13.44 20.91 6.11
C PRO A 414 12.01 20.49 5.71
N GLN A 415 11.65 20.65 4.44
CA GLN A 415 10.33 20.28 3.93
C GLN A 415 10.17 18.75 3.90
N LEU A 416 11.18 18.04 3.39
CA LEU A 416 11.18 16.57 3.39
C LEU A 416 11.13 16.00 4.81
N TYR A 417 11.88 16.57 5.75
CA TYR A 417 11.87 16.14 7.15
C TYR A 417 10.49 16.35 7.79
N LEU A 418 9.87 17.50 7.55
CA LEU A 418 8.53 17.81 8.06
C LEU A 418 7.50 16.79 7.57
N ILE A 419 7.56 16.36 6.31
CA ILE A 419 6.65 15.34 5.76
C ILE A 419 7.04 13.94 6.25
N ALA A 420 8.33 13.60 6.25
CA ALA A 420 8.84 12.29 6.66
C ALA A 420 8.53 11.93 8.11
N THR A 421 8.40 12.94 8.99
CA THR A 421 8.07 12.78 10.41
C THR A 421 6.57 12.82 10.72
N GLN A 422 5.70 12.96 9.72
CA GLN A 422 4.25 12.86 9.91
C GLN A 422 3.82 11.42 10.17
N CYS A 423 2.62 11.27 10.74
CA CYS A 423 1.95 9.99 10.79
C CYS A 423 1.57 9.54 9.36
N PRO A 424 1.96 8.34 8.91
CA PRO A 424 1.57 7.84 7.60
C PRO A 424 0.05 7.72 7.40
N MET A 425 -0.74 7.48 8.46
CA MET A 425 -2.22 7.45 8.33
C MET A 425 -2.80 8.80 7.91
N SER A 426 -2.25 9.91 8.40
CA SER A 426 -2.73 11.26 8.05
C SER A 426 -1.99 11.86 6.85
N GLY A 427 -0.74 11.44 6.62
CA GLY A 427 0.13 11.99 5.59
C GLY A 427 0.20 11.16 4.30
N GLY A 428 -0.35 9.94 4.31
CA GLY A 428 -0.39 9.01 3.18
C GLY A 428 0.97 8.47 2.74
N ASN A 429 1.00 7.80 1.59
CA ASN A 429 2.21 7.19 1.04
C ASN A 429 3.32 8.21 0.68
N ALA A 430 2.99 9.50 0.55
CA ALA A 430 3.96 10.57 0.38
C ALA A 430 4.96 10.66 1.56
N VAL A 431 4.56 10.26 2.78
CA VAL A 431 5.47 10.19 3.94
C VAL A 431 6.63 9.22 3.69
N PHE A 432 6.36 8.03 3.14
CA PHE A 432 7.39 7.04 2.83
C PHE A 432 8.32 7.50 1.71
N ARG A 433 7.78 8.17 0.69
CA ARG A 433 8.57 8.80 -0.39
C ARG A 433 9.46 9.91 0.14
N ALA A 434 8.95 10.76 1.04
CA ALA A 434 9.74 11.78 1.71
C ALA A 434 10.88 11.18 2.53
N ARG A 435 10.65 10.06 3.24
CA ARG A 435 11.70 9.30 3.95
C ARG A 435 12.76 8.78 3.01
N ALA A 436 12.37 8.24 1.85
CA ALA A 436 13.31 7.75 0.84
C ALA A 436 14.19 8.89 0.30
N LEU A 437 13.59 10.03 -0.07
CA LEU A 437 14.33 11.20 -0.53
C LEU A 437 15.24 11.76 0.58
N TYR A 438 14.71 11.92 1.79
CA TYR A 438 15.48 12.46 2.92
C TYR A 438 16.67 11.56 3.29
N SER A 439 16.56 10.24 3.09
CA SER A 439 17.66 9.30 3.37
C SER A 439 18.91 9.55 2.50
N VAL A 440 18.76 10.19 1.35
CA VAL A 440 19.88 10.64 0.50
C VAL A 440 20.68 11.76 1.18
N LEU A 441 20.02 12.59 2.00
CA LEU A 441 20.62 13.71 2.73
C LEU A 441 21.08 13.30 4.12
N SER A 442 20.29 12.46 4.80
CA SER A 442 20.55 11.96 6.14
C SER A 442 19.85 10.63 6.38
N ASP A 443 20.63 9.57 6.58
CA ASP A 443 20.17 8.20 6.80
C ASP A 443 20.11 7.81 8.28
N THR A 444 20.35 8.76 9.20
CA THR A 444 20.45 8.52 10.65
C THR A 444 19.12 8.60 11.38
N VAL A 445 18.09 9.16 10.74
CA VAL A 445 16.76 9.33 11.33
C VAL A 445 16.02 7.99 11.39
N GLU A 446 15.45 7.71 12.55
CA GLU A 446 14.54 6.57 12.75
C GLU A 446 13.12 7.07 12.94
N TYR A 447 12.17 6.45 12.22
CA TYR A 447 10.77 6.82 12.26
C TYR A 447 9.99 5.79 13.09
N ASN A 448 9.18 6.28 14.03
CA ASN A 448 8.34 5.44 14.88
C ASN A 448 6.86 5.76 14.64
N ASP A 449 6.31 5.14 13.59
CA ASP A 449 4.94 5.39 13.13
C ASP A 449 3.88 5.05 14.18
N ARG A 450 4.15 4.05 15.03
CA ARG A 450 3.28 3.75 16.18
C ARG A 450 3.10 4.94 17.11
N VAL A 451 4.21 5.57 17.50
CA VAL A 451 4.18 6.69 18.46
C VAL A 451 3.60 7.94 17.79
N VAL A 452 4.07 8.26 16.59
CA VAL A 452 3.64 9.46 15.87
C VAL A 452 2.14 9.39 15.54
N CYS A 453 1.64 8.26 15.02
CA CYS A 453 0.21 8.10 14.75
C CYS A 453 -0.64 7.98 16.00
N LEU A 454 -0.12 7.46 17.12
CA LEU A 454 -0.88 7.49 18.37
C LEU A 454 -1.07 8.94 18.85
N GLN A 455 -0.01 9.74 18.83
CA GLN A 455 -0.06 11.15 19.23
C GLN A 455 -0.98 11.95 18.31
N GLN A 456 -0.85 11.79 16.99
CA GLN A 456 -1.70 12.44 16.01
C GLN A 456 -3.17 12.07 16.22
N GLY A 457 -3.46 10.79 16.49
CA GLY A 457 -4.82 10.34 16.76
C GLY A 457 -5.41 10.99 18.02
N VAL A 458 -4.61 11.21 19.07
CA VAL A 458 -5.05 11.97 20.24
C VAL A 458 -5.36 13.43 19.89
N VAL A 459 -4.58 14.07 19.02
CA VAL A 459 -4.84 15.44 18.56
C VAL A 459 -6.11 15.51 17.71
N LEU A 460 -6.32 14.59 16.77
CA LEU A 460 -7.52 14.55 15.92
C LEU A 460 -8.78 14.36 16.77
N ARG A 461 -8.77 13.45 17.75
CA ARG A 461 -9.89 13.27 18.70
C ARG A 461 -10.20 14.52 19.52
N LYS A 462 -9.20 15.38 19.79
CA LYS A 462 -9.39 16.66 20.50
C LYS A 462 -9.91 17.78 19.58
N LYS A 463 -9.60 17.71 18.28
CA LYS A 463 -10.03 18.68 17.27
C LYS A 463 -11.44 18.41 16.76
N GLN A 464 -11.87 17.14 16.75
CA GLN A 464 -13.26 16.84 16.54
C GLN A 464 -14.07 17.51 17.65
N PRO A 465 -15.12 18.29 17.33
CA PRO A 465 -16.08 18.66 18.34
C PRO A 465 -16.51 17.34 18.97
N ALA A 466 -16.41 17.20 20.29
CA ALA A 466 -16.85 15.99 20.97
C ALA A 466 -18.21 15.64 20.38
N ASN A 467 -18.32 14.51 19.65
CA ASN A 467 -19.57 14.15 19.01
C ASN A 467 -20.56 14.00 20.15
N LEU A 468 -21.34 15.06 20.40
CA LEU A 468 -22.33 15.12 21.45
C LEU A 468 -23.47 14.18 21.12
N VAL A 469 -23.39 13.44 20.01
CA VAL A 469 -24.48 12.76 19.33
C VAL A 469 -23.96 11.48 18.67
N LYS A 470 -24.58 10.32 18.92
CA LYS A 470 -24.24 9.02 18.32
C LYS A 470 -25.50 8.17 18.12
N VAL A 471 -25.62 7.46 16.99
CA VAL A 471 -26.71 6.48 16.76
C VAL A 471 -26.20 5.05 16.85
N TYR A 472 -26.92 4.16 17.54
CA TYR A 472 -26.66 2.72 17.57
C TYR A 472 -27.94 1.89 17.79
N PRO A 473 -28.00 0.62 17.36
CA PRO A 473 -27.05 0.00 16.45
C PRO A 473 -27.08 0.68 15.09
N ASN A 474 -25.94 0.70 14.41
CA ASN A 474 -25.82 1.18 13.04
C ASN A 474 -24.91 0.20 12.28
N PRO A 475 -25.43 -0.64 11.38
CA PRO A 475 -26.80 -0.64 10.83
C PRO A 475 -27.91 -0.97 11.83
N ALA A 476 -29.05 -0.29 11.71
CA ALA A 476 -30.26 -0.51 12.49
C ALA A 476 -31.20 -1.46 11.75
N SER A 477 -31.93 -2.30 12.50
CA SER A 477 -32.98 -3.17 11.96
C SER A 477 -34.35 -2.51 12.18
N ASP A 478 -35.03 -2.85 13.28
CA ASP A 478 -36.35 -2.28 13.62
C ASP A 478 -36.30 -1.08 14.57
N LYS A 479 -35.16 -0.83 15.22
CA LYS A 479 -34.98 0.30 16.13
C LYS A 479 -33.54 0.82 16.10
N ALA A 480 -33.40 2.10 16.44
CA ALA A 480 -32.14 2.76 16.69
C ALA A 480 -32.26 3.67 17.92
N THR A 481 -31.13 3.92 18.57
CA THR A 481 -30.98 4.77 19.75
C THR A 481 -30.03 5.90 19.40
N ILE A 482 -30.46 7.14 19.58
CA ILE A 482 -29.59 8.32 19.52
C ILE A 482 -29.16 8.67 20.95
N GLU A 483 -27.86 8.57 21.24
CA GLU A 483 -27.25 9.22 22.40
C GLU A 483 -26.96 10.67 22.04
N TYR A 484 -27.32 11.59 22.93
CA TYR A 484 -27.09 13.02 22.72
C TYR A 484 -26.79 13.77 24.02
N LYS A 485 -26.14 14.94 23.91
CA LYS A 485 -25.81 15.82 25.03
C LYS A 485 -26.25 17.25 24.74
N LEU A 486 -27.35 17.70 25.35
CA LEU A 486 -27.83 19.09 25.29
C LEU A 486 -27.27 19.90 26.46
N THR A 487 -27.14 21.22 26.26
CA THR A 487 -26.98 22.17 27.36
C THR A 487 -28.25 22.20 28.22
N GLU A 488 -28.13 22.47 29.53
CA GLU A 488 -29.30 22.60 30.40
C GLU A 488 -30.30 23.61 29.80
N GLU A 489 -31.58 23.24 29.75
CA GLU A 489 -32.71 24.01 29.18
C GLU A 489 -32.86 24.04 27.64
N ALA A 490 -32.00 23.39 26.85
CA ALA A 490 -32.16 23.40 25.39
C ALA A 490 -33.18 22.36 24.86
N ILE A 491 -33.94 22.74 23.84
CA ILE A 491 -34.81 21.83 23.08
C ILE A 491 -33.96 21.14 22.01
N GLY A 492 -33.88 19.82 22.09
CA GLY A 492 -33.18 19.00 21.11
C GLY A 492 -34.08 18.55 19.97
N THR A 493 -33.55 18.48 18.75
CA THR A 493 -34.29 17.91 17.60
C THR A 493 -33.38 17.04 16.78
N LEU A 494 -33.75 15.77 16.60
CA LEU A 494 -33.14 14.88 15.62
C LEU A 494 -33.89 15.01 14.30
N VAL A 495 -33.19 15.19 13.19
CA VAL A 495 -33.76 15.26 11.84
C VAL A 495 -33.07 14.22 10.97
N LEU A 496 -33.86 13.38 10.29
CA LEU A 496 -33.37 12.40 9.31
C LEU A 496 -33.55 12.94 7.89
N PHE A 497 -32.55 12.73 7.05
CA PHE A 497 -32.50 13.12 5.64
C PHE A 497 -32.24 11.89 4.77
N ASN A 498 -32.78 11.90 3.55
CA ASN A 498 -32.37 10.93 2.53
C ASN A 498 -31.04 11.35 1.88
N THR A 499 -30.57 10.53 0.94
CA THR A 499 -29.32 10.77 0.19
C THR A 499 -29.35 12.03 -0.69
N LEU A 500 -30.53 12.56 -1.01
CA LEU A 500 -30.72 13.81 -1.74
C LEU A 500 -30.79 15.04 -0.81
N GLY A 501 -30.60 14.85 0.50
CA GLY A 501 -30.68 15.91 1.50
C GLY A 501 -32.11 16.35 1.83
N GLN A 502 -33.13 15.62 1.38
CA GLN A 502 -34.52 15.90 1.72
C GLN A 502 -34.84 15.36 3.11
N GLU A 503 -35.49 16.18 3.94
CA GLU A 503 -35.96 15.77 5.26
C GLU A 503 -37.03 14.68 5.15
N ILE A 504 -36.77 13.54 5.78
CA ILE A 504 -37.68 12.40 5.86
C ILE A 504 -38.55 12.49 7.11
N THR A 505 -37.94 12.81 8.24
CA THR A 505 -38.66 12.94 9.51
C THR A 505 -37.87 13.75 10.54
N ARG A 506 -38.55 14.13 11.62
CA ARG A 506 -37.96 14.80 12.78
C ARG A 506 -38.52 14.24 14.08
N PHE A 507 -37.66 14.12 15.08
CA PHE A 507 -37.98 13.70 16.43
C PHE A 507 -37.61 14.80 17.42
N SER A 508 -38.50 15.07 18.37
CA SER A 508 -38.17 15.92 19.52
C SER A 508 -37.35 15.10 20.50
N LEU A 509 -36.17 15.59 20.85
CA LEU A 509 -35.34 14.95 21.86
C LEU A 509 -35.71 15.53 23.23
N PRO A 510 -35.84 14.67 24.27
CA PRO A 510 -35.97 15.14 25.65
C PRO A 510 -34.87 16.14 26.04
N ALA A 511 -35.18 17.03 26.98
CA ALA A 511 -34.19 17.95 27.54
C ALA A 511 -33.08 17.17 28.27
N HIS A 512 -31.90 17.80 28.38
CA HIS A 512 -30.68 17.26 29.00
C HIS A 512 -29.89 16.25 28.14
N SER A 513 -28.94 15.57 28.77
CA SER A 513 -28.11 14.55 28.13
C SER A 513 -28.76 13.18 28.31
N GLY A 514 -28.86 12.38 27.27
CA GLY A 514 -29.51 11.07 27.37
C GLY A 514 -29.49 10.27 26.08
N ALA A 515 -30.25 9.17 26.10
CA ALA A 515 -30.51 8.31 24.96
C ALA A 515 -31.98 8.41 24.56
N PHE A 516 -32.28 8.39 23.28
CA PHE A 516 -33.64 8.38 22.74
C PHE A 516 -33.79 7.26 21.72
N ASP A 517 -34.75 6.37 21.96
CA ASP A 517 -35.06 5.27 21.05
C ASP A 517 -36.10 5.71 20.03
N PHE A 518 -35.87 5.38 18.76
CA PHE A 518 -36.83 5.57 17.69
C PHE A 518 -36.93 4.31 16.83
N SER A 519 -38.15 4.04 16.34
CA SER A 519 -38.40 2.93 15.43
C SER A 519 -37.86 3.26 14.04
N THR A 520 -37.23 2.25 13.41
CA THR A 520 -36.77 2.30 12.02
C THR A 520 -37.66 1.46 11.10
N SER A 521 -38.76 0.91 11.60
CA SER A 521 -39.64 -0.04 10.89
C SER A 521 -40.37 0.58 9.69
N GLU A 522 -40.61 1.89 9.72
CA GLU A 522 -41.31 2.61 8.65
C GLU A 522 -40.39 3.14 7.55
N PHE A 523 -39.07 3.11 7.78
CA PHE A 523 -38.09 3.57 6.79
C PHE A 523 -37.74 2.43 5.82
N ALA A 524 -37.51 2.79 4.55
CA ALA A 524 -36.96 1.86 3.58
C ALA A 524 -35.54 1.43 3.97
N GLN A 525 -35.14 0.22 3.59
CA GLN A 525 -33.77 -0.25 3.75
C GLN A 525 -32.83 0.59 2.88
N ALA A 526 -32.12 1.52 3.50
CA ALA A 526 -31.32 2.53 2.82
C ALA A 526 -30.37 3.22 3.82
N VAL A 527 -29.53 4.10 3.27
CA VAL A 527 -28.71 5.02 4.05
C VAL A 527 -29.46 6.34 4.25
N TYR A 528 -29.50 6.80 5.49
CA TYR A 528 -30.01 8.10 5.91
C TYR A 528 -28.91 8.92 6.56
N PHE A 529 -29.03 10.23 6.47
CA PHE A 529 -28.19 11.16 7.23
C PHE A 529 -29.01 11.73 8.37
N TYR A 530 -28.39 11.98 9.51
CA TYR A 530 -29.05 12.64 10.61
C TYR A 530 -28.30 13.90 11.04
N LYS A 531 -29.07 14.90 11.48
CA LYS A 531 -28.54 16.07 12.20
C LYS A 531 -29.33 16.24 13.48
N VAL A 532 -28.61 16.56 14.55
CA VAL A 532 -29.21 16.94 15.82
C VAL A 532 -28.99 18.43 16.04
N TYR A 533 -30.06 19.11 16.40
CA TYR A 533 -30.10 20.53 16.70
C TYR A 533 -30.36 20.74 18.19
N SER A 534 -29.74 21.75 18.76
CA SER A 534 -30.00 22.27 20.10
C SER A 534 -30.40 23.74 19.97
N SER A 535 -31.63 24.08 20.32
CA SER A 535 -32.19 25.44 20.18
C SER A 535 -31.97 26.02 18.76
N GLY A 536 -32.14 25.17 17.74
CA GLY A 536 -31.99 25.54 16.32
C GLY A 536 -30.56 25.48 15.75
N ASN A 537 -29.53 25.30 16.57
CA ASN A 537 -28.14 25.18 16.12
C ASN A 537 -27.74 23.72 15.98
N PRO A 538 -27.06 23.30 14.89
CA PRO A 538 -26.58 21.92 14.75
C PRO A 538 -25.49 21.64 15.79
N ILE A 539 -25.65 20.55 16.55
CA ILE A 539 -24.70 20.12 17.60
C ILE A 539 -24.03 18.77 17.32
N GLY A 540 -24.49 18.07 16.29
CA GLY A 540 -23.92 16.82 15.85
C GLY A 540 -24.66 16.28 14.64
N SER A 541 -23.98 15.44 13.87
CA SER A 541 -24.53 14.80 12.68
C SER A 541 -23.85 13.46 12.45
N GLY A 542 -24.50 12.60 11.67
CA GLY A 542 -23.90 11.35 11.25
C GLY A 542 -24.77 10.60 10.25
N LYS A 543 -24.42 9.33 10.03
CA LYS A 543 -25.10 8.44 9.10
C LYS A 543 -25.84 7.34 9.86
N LEU A 544 -26.99 6.93 9.36
CA LEU A 544 -27.78 5.79 9.84
C LEU A 544 -28.07 4.87 8.66
N SER A 545 -27.56 3.65 8.70
CA SER A 545 -27.90 2.60 7.75
C SER A 545 -29.03 1.75 8.33
N ILE A 546 -30.05 1.43 7.52
CA ILE A 546 -31.16 0.55 7.93
C ILE A 546 -31.14 -0.71 7.06
N MET A 547 -31.00 -1.88 7.68
CA MET A 547 -30.97 -3.19 7.03
C MET A 547 -31.82 -4.20 7.82
N ARG A 548 -32.70 -4.95 7.14
CA ARG A 548 -33.57 -5.96 7.77
C ARG A 548 -33.26 -7.37 7.31
#